data_AF-A0A5J4VC15-F1
#
_entry.id   AF-A0A5J4VC15-F1
#
_cell.length_a   1.000
_cell.length_b   1.000
_cell.length_c   1.000
_cell.angle_alpha   90.00
_cell.angle_beta   90.00
_cell.angle_gamma   90.00
#
_symmetry.space_group_name_H-M   'P 1'
#
loop_
_entity.id
_entity.type
_entity.pdbx_description
1 polymer ?
#
loop_
_entity_poly.entity_id
_entity_poly.type
_entity_poly.pdbx_seq_one_letter_code
_entity_poly.pdbx_strand_id
1 'polypeptide(L)'
;MEYEKQLLKKQGYHVLKTLGSGGFGNVYLAFKQDIGIVAAKVMKEKDFDFNEWKVGLKLGREGKNPFVLKYISTTINEEFAIIIMEYANMRV
;
A
#
# COMPACT_ATOMS: atom_id res chain seq x y z
N MET A 1 2.79 -5.08 -13.55
CA MET A 1 2.22 -6.19 -12.75
C MET A 1 3.24 -7.23 -12.27
N GLU A 2 3.87 -8.05 -13.12
CA GLU A 2 4.78 -9.10 -12.60
C GLU A 2 6.04 -8.52 -11.93
N TYR A 3 6.60 -7.46 -12.52
CA TYR A 3 7.68 -6.68 -11.91
C TYR A 3 7.32 -6.17 -10.50
N GLU A 4 6.12 -5.63 -10.32
CA GLU A 4 5.65 -5.10 -9.04
C GLU A 4 5.51 -6.20 -7.98
N LYS A 5 5.05 -7.39 -8.36
CA LYS A 5 5.03 -8.55 -7.45
C LYS A 5 6.44 -8.95 -7.02
N GLN A 6 7.42 -8.88 -7.93
CA GLN A 6 8.81 -9.16 -7.59
C GLN A 6 9.39 -8.11 -6.63
N LEU A 7 9.05 -6.82 -6.81
CA LEU A 7 9.43 -5.75 -5.87
C LEU A 7 8.90 -6.04 -4.47
N LEU A 8 7.61 -6.39 -4.36
CA LEU A 8 7.00 -6.77 -3.08
C LEU A 8 7.68 -7.99 -2.46
N LYS A 9 7.98 -9.02 -3.27
CA LYS A 9 8.69 -10.22 -2.81
C LYS A 9 10.09 -9.91 -2.28
N LYS A 10 10.84 -9.01 -2.92
CA LYS A 10 12.16 -8.55 -2.46
C LYS A 10 12.08 -7.84 -1.09
N GLN A 11 10.94 -7.25 -0.75
CA GLN A 11 10.69 -6.63 0.55
C GLN A 11 10.08 -7.60 1.59
N GLY A 12 10.03 -8.89 1.27
CA GLY A 12 9.52 -9.94 2.16
C GLY A 12 8.00 -10.12 2.12
N TYR A 13 7.28 -9.43 1.23
CA TYR A 13 5.84 -9.62 1.07
C TYR A 13 5.54 -10.79 0.13
N HIS A 14 4.63 -11.66 0.56
CA HIS A 14 4.04 -12.69 -0.28
C HIS A 14 2.74 -12.18 -0.90
N VAL A 15 2.71 -12.01 -2.22
CA VAL A 15 1.50 -11.54 -2.94
C VAL A 15 0.49 -12.68 -3.05
N LEU A 16 -0.71 -12.46 -2.50
CA LEU A 16 -1.81 -13.42 -2.48
C LEU A 16 -2.74 -13.26 -3.68
N LYS A 17 -3.09 -12.01 -4.03
CA LYS A 17 -3.89 -11.69 -5.22
C LYS A 17 -3.79 -10.20 -5.57
N THR A 18 -4.15 -9.85 -6.80
CA THR A 18 -4.42 -8.45 -7.18
C THR A 18 -5.80 -8.05 -6.65
N LEU A 19 -5.89 -6.90 -5.96
CA LEU A 19 -7.15 -6.32 -5.47
C LEU A 19 -7.75 -5.33 -6.47
N GLY A 20 -6.91 -4.61 -7.21
CA GLY A 20 -7.37 -3.66 -8.20
C GLY A 20 -6.22 -3.07 -9.01
N SER A 21 -6.55 -2.50 -10.15
CA SER A 21 -5.64 -1.81 -11.07
C SER A 21 -6.28 -0.49 -11.45
N GLY A 22 -5.56 0.61 -11.28
CA GLY A 22 -6.04 1.96 -11.61
C GLY A 22 -5.00 2.76 -12.38
N GLY A 23 -5.36 3.99 -12.79
CA GLY A 23 -4.48 4.86 -13.57
C GLY A 23 -3.14 5.20 -12.91
N PHE A 24 -3.08 5.12 -11.58
CA PHE A 24 -1.91 5.45 -10.78
C PHE A 24 -1.16 4.23 -10.24
N GLY A 25 -1.53 3.00 -10.63
CA GLY A 25 -0.83 1.79 -10.16
C GLY A 25 -1.76 0.65 -9.75
N ASN A 26 -1.16 -0.42 -9.22
CA ASN A 26 -1.87 -1.64 -8.82
C ASN A 26 -1.89 -1.80 -7.31
N VAL A 27 -2.95 -2.42 -6.81
CA VAL A 27 -3.11 -2.78 -5.40
C VAL A 27 -3.13 -4.30 -5.28
N TYR A 28 -2.33 -4.81 -4.36
CA TYR A 28 -2.16 -6.23 -4.09
C TYR A 28 -2.60 -6.56 -2.66
N LEU A 29 -3.24 -7.70 -2.49
CA LEU A 29 -3.36 -8.33 -1.18
C LEU A 29 -2.04 -9.07 -0.92
N ALA A 30 -1.39 -8.79 0.18
CA ALA A 30 -0.10 -9.38 0.52
C ALA A 30 -0.05 -9.82 1.99
N PHE A 31 0.85 -10.76 2.28
CA PHE A 31 1.16 -11.20 3.63
C PHE A 31 2.64 -10.96 3.93
N LYS A 32 2.95 -10.48 5.14
CA LYS A 32 4.32 -10.41 5.67
C LYS A 32 4.32 -10.93 7.10
N GLN A 33 5.31 -11.74 7.47
CA GLN A 33 5.29 -12.49 8.74
C GLN A 33 5.19 -11.60 10.00
N ASP A 34 5.81 -10.43 9.98
CA ASP A 34 5.87 -9.45 11.08
C ASP A 34 4.68 -8.46 11.10
N ILE A 35 3.90 -8.37 10.01
CA ILE A 35 2.80 -7.39 9.86
C ILE A 35 1.43 -8.07 9.73
N GLY A 36 1.38 -9.27 9.15
CA GLY A 36 0.15 -9.97 8.79
C GLY A 36 -0.33 -9.65 7.37
N ILE A 37 -1.66 -9.66 7.18
CA ILE A 37 -2.31 -9.37 5.88
C ILE A 37 -2.43 -7.86 5.70
N VAL A 38 -2.00 -7.37 4.53
CA VAL A 38 -2.01 -5.95 4.16
C VAL A 38 -2.48 -5.76 2.72
N ALA A 39 -2.90 -4.53 2.40
CA ALA A 39 -2.96 -4.06 1.03
C ALA A 39 -1.66 -3.31 0.70
N ALA A 40 -1.08 -3.62 -0.46
CA ALA A 40 0.13 -2.98 -0.97
C ALA A 40 -0.16 -2.30 -2.30
N LYS A 41 -0.10 -0.97 -2.33
CA LYS A 41 -0.24 -0.18 -3.57
C LYS A 41 1.15 0.09 -4.13
N VAL A 42 1.38 -0.29 -5.39
CA VAL A 42 2.62 -0.04 -6.12
C VAL A 42 2.35 0.94 -7.25
N MET A 43 3.10 2.03 -7.31
CA MET A 43 2.95 3.10 -8.28
C MET A 43 4.30 3.68 -8.70
N LYS A 44 4.33 4.47 -9.77
CA LYS A 44 5.54 5.21 -10.16
C LYS A 44 5.80 6.32 -9.16
N GLU A 45 7.07 6.60 -8.87
CA GLU A 45 7.43 7.67 -7.93
C GLU A 45 6.89 9.03 -8.38
N LYS A 46 6.99 9.36 -9.67
CA LYS A 46 6.49 10.63 -10.22
C LYS A 46 4.98 10.88 -10.01
N ASP A 47 4.22 9.82 -9.76
CA ASP A 47 2.77 9.87 -9.54
C ASP A 47 2.45 9.91 -8.03
N PHE A 48 3.46 9.83 -7.16
CA PHE A 48 3.33 9.83 -5.71
C PHE A 48 3.30 11.27 -5.16
N ASP A 49 2.21 11.61 -4.48
CA ASP A 49 2.09 12.90 -3.77
C ASP A 49 2.49 12.75 -2.29
N PHE A 50 3.66 13.30 -1.95
CA PHE A 50 4.17 13.29 -0.59
C PHE A 50 3.30 14.10 0.40
N ASN A 51 2.64 15.16 -0.06
CA ASN A 51 1.76 15.96 0.77
C ASN A 51 0.48 15.20 1.11
N GLU A 52 -0.13 14.56 0.11
CA GLU A 52 -1.29 13.69 0.31
C GLU A 52 -0.97 12.56 1.29
N TRP A 53 0.17 11.90 1.10
CA TRP A 53 0.66 10.88 2.02
C TRP A 53 0.81 11.40 3.46
N LYS A 54 1.45 12.56 3.65
CA LYS A 54 1.67 13.15 4.98
C LYS A 54 0.36 13.50 5.68
N VAL A 55 -0.62 14.03 4.95
CA VAL A 55 -1.95 14.34 5.47
C VAL A 55 -2.69 13.05 5.84
N GLY A 56 -2.69 12.05 4.95
CA GLY A 56 -3.30 10.74 5.20
C GLY A 56 -2.70 10.05 6.43
N LEU A 57 -1.38 10.08 6.58
CA LEU A 57 -0.69 9.54 7.75
C LEU A 57 -1.11 10.27 9.03
N LYS A 58 -1.25 11.59 9.01
CA LYS A 58 -1.72 12.38 10.17
C LYS A 58 -3.16 12.01 10.55
N LEU A 59 -4.04 11.88 9.56
CA LEU A 59 -5.44 11.51 9.79
C LEU A 59 -5.58 10.07 10.31
N GLY A 60 -4.77 9.14 9.81
CA GLY A 60 -4.79 7.73 10.19
C GLY A 60 -4.06 7.42 11.52
N ARG A 61 -2.96 8.12 11.84
CA ARG A 61 -2.11 7.83 13.01
C ARG A 61 -2.79 8.02 14.35
N GLU A 62 -3.75 8.94 14.46
CA GLU A 62 -4.43 9.13 15.75
C GLU A 62 -5.41 8.00 16.07
N GLY A 63 -5.73 7.11 15.11
CA GLY A 63 -6.66 6.00 15.32
C GLY A 63 -8.08 6.43 15.75
N LYS A 64 -8.34 7.75 15.73
CA LYS A 64 -9.61 8.34 16.19
C LYS A 64 -10.73 8.23 15.17
N ASN A 65 -10.40 8.02 13.89
CA ASN A 65 -11.38 7.98 12.83
C ASN A 65 -11.46 6.58 12.18
N PRO A 66 -12.53 5.81 12.43
CA PRO A 66 -12.71 4.48 11.84
C PRO A 66 -13.06 4.50 10.34
N PHE A 67 -13.31 5.68 9.78
CA PHE A 67 -13.63 5.87 8.36
C PHE A 67 -12.41 6.27 7.52
N VAL A 68 -11.22 6.37 8.13
CA VAL A 68 -9.97 6.69 7.44
C VAL A 68 -9.09 5.45 7.42
N LEU A 69 -8.59 5.13 6.23
CA LEU A 69 -7.69 4.00 6.02
C LEU A 69 -6.37 4.20 6.80
N LYS A 70 -5.97 3.17 7.55
CA LYS A 70 -4.70 3.16 8.27
C LYS A 70 -3.55 2.85 7.33
N TYR A 71 -2.66 3.83 7.21
CA TYR A 71 -1.38 3.68 6.54
C TYR A 71 -0.31 3.15 7.50
N ILE A 72 0.40 2.11 7.09
CA ILE A 72 1.38 1.39 7.91
C ILE A 72 2.80 1.89 7.62
N SER A 73 3.19 1.91 6.34
CA SER A 73 4.52 2.35 5.91
C SER A 73 4.55 2.67 4.42
N THR A 74 5.61 3.35 4.00
CA THR A 74 5.87 3.62 2.58
C THR A 74 7.34 3.39 2.29
N THR A 75 7.65 2.81 1.13
CA THR A 75 9.00 2.75 0.55
C THR A 75 8.99 3.48 -0.78
N ILE A 76 9.93 4.41 -0.97
CA ILE A 76 10.04 5.23 -2.18
C ILE A 76 11.48 5.11 -2.68
N ASN A 77 11.63 4.99 -3.99
CA ASN A 77 12.91 5.18 -4.68
C ASN A 77 12.66 5.92 -6.01
N GLU A 78 13.72 6.09 -6.82
CA GLU A 78 13.67 6.86 -8.07
C GLU A 78 12.65 6.33 -9.10
N GLU A 79 12.23 5.06 -9.02
CA GLU A 79 11.31 4.46 -9.99
C GLU A 79 9.89 4.32 -9.45
N PHE A 80 9.75 3.97 -8.17
CA PHE A 80 8.48 3.53 -7.60
C PHE A 80 8.25 4.01 -6.17
N ALA A 81 6.96 4.08 -5.83
CA ALA A 81 6.47 4.17 -4.46
C ALA A 81 5.61 2.94 -4.14
N ILE A 82 5.84 2.36 -2.96
CA ILE A 82 5.07 1.27 -2.38
C ILE A 82 4.45 1.77 -1.10
N ILE A 83 3.11 1.80 -1.05
CA ILE A 83 2.34 2.17 0.14
C ILE A 83 1.74 0.90 0.74
N ILE A 84 2.00 0.67 2.02
CA ILE A 84 1.46 -0.44 2.80
C ILE A 84 0.36 0.11 3.70
N MET A 85 -0.82 -0.48 3.62
CA MET A 85 -2.03 -0.04 4.30
C MET A 85 -2.86 -1.22 4.80
N GLU A 86 -3.76 -0.96 5.74
CA GLU A 86 -4.68 -1.98 6.23
C GLU A 86 -5.54 -2.54 5.08
N TYR A 87 -5.91 -3.81 5.19
CA TYR A 87 -6.81 -4.43 4.22
C TYR A 87 -8.27 -4.21 4.62
N ALA A 88 -8.92 -3.22 4.00
CA ALA A 88 -10.36 -2.98 4.15
C ALA A 88 -11.17 -4.03 3.37
N ASN A 89 -11.68 -5.04 4.09
CA ASN A 89 -12.31 -6.23 3.50
C ASN A 89 -13.84 -6.32 3.71
N MET A 90 -14.48 -5.21 4.10
CA MET A 90 -15.92 -5.14 4.25
C MET A 90 -16.61 -5.53 2.93
N ARG A 91 -17.50 -6.52 2.99
CA ARG A 91 -18.35 -6.90 1.85
C ARG A 91 -19.57 -6.01 1.84
N VAL A 92 -19.93 -5.49 0.67
CA VAL A 92 -21.19 -4.79 0.43
C VAL A 92 -22.27 -5.80 0.12
#